data_AF-A0A022QLN4-F1
#
_entry.id   AF-A0A022QLN4-F1
#
_cell.length_a   1.000
_cell.length_b   1.000
_cell.length_c   1.000
_cell.angle_alpha   90.00
_cell.angle_beta   90.00
_cell.angle_gamma   90.00
#
_symmetry.space_group_name_H-M   'P 1'
#
loop_
_entity.id
_entity.type
_entity.pdbx_description
1 polymer ?
#
loop_
_entity_poly.entity_id
_entity_poly.type
_entity_poly.pdbx_seq_one_letter_code
_entity_poly.pdbx_strand_id
1 'polypeptide(L)'
;MLLTGLNTEHTSLAIYIFMRATVLASRCGIKSKRFGRICKPLTWVHGDIFLMCLSSSQILSAYILKQDSLPPSYKSFLNKHGAKDAVILNGVREIASGLPFSNLGAIEKFYKSSGVDVKLDPQMKIPCSIVHGNQSCGTHFFSFLLQAYKRALPVYLPVYLIPALIVHRKGLLNSPFKILWKGLFGTARSSLFLSMYCSSAWIWTCILFRILKRCNIPMVAIGTFPTGIALAIEKKSRRIEISLYCLARAIESFFTCMGDVGHLPQSKNLKRADVVVFSVSTAIIMHCYAMERDVFRSKYLNVLDWVFGVPLPPYEATPRKRK
;
A
#
# COMPACT_ATOMS: atom_id res chain seq x y z
N MET A 1 -21.03 -15.69 6.48
CA MET A 1 -20.60 -14.33 6.09
C MET A 1 -21.47 -13.36 6.87
N LEU A 2 -20.87 -12.63 7.81
CA LEU A 2 -21.58 -11.57 8.55
C LEU A 2 -22.02 -10.51 7.54
N LEU A 3 -23.31 -10.51 7.20
CA LEU A 3 -23.98 -9.43 6.49
C LEU A 3 -23.94 -8.20 7.41
N THR A 4 -22.89 -7.42 7.26
CA THR A 4 -22.69 -6.18 8.02
C THR A 4 -23.87 -5.25 7.75
N GLY A 5 -24.54 -4.82 8.83
CA GLY A 5 -25.82 -4.12 8.77
C GLY A 5 -25.77 -2.75 8.10
N LEU A 6 -26.95 -2.12 8.01
CA LEU A 6 -27.19 -0.83 7.33
C LEU A 6 -26.30 0.35 7.80
N ASN A 7 -25.61 0.22 8.94
CA ASN A 7 -24.89 1.30 9.60
C ASN A 7 -23.36 1.28 9.41
N THR A 8 -22.81 0.26 8.75
CA THR A 8 -21.35 0.14 8.55
C THR A 8 -20.98 0.30 7.08
N GLU A 9 -20.21 1.33 6.75
CA GLU A 9 -19.69 1.55 5.40
C GLU A 9 -18.40 0.73 5.16
N HIS A 10 -18.28 0.12 3.98
CA HIS A 10 -17.13 -0.70 3.57
C HIS A 10 -16.31 -0.05 2.46
N THR A 11 -16.07 1.25 2.61
CA THR A 11 -15.39 2.11 1.62
C THR A 11 -14.04 1.54 1.19
N SER A 12 -13.25 1.04 2.13
CA SER A 12 -11.97 0.36 1.87
C SER A 12 -12.07 -0.80 0.88
N LEU A 13 -13.08 -1.67 1.05
CA LEU A 13 -13.31 -2.82 0.20
C LEU A 13 -13.81 -2.37 -1.17
N ALA A 14 -14.75 -1.44 -1.21
CA ALA A 14 -15.32 -0.90 -2.44
C ALA A 14 -14.23 -0.25 -3.32
N ILE A 15 -13.37 0.60 -2.76
CA ILE A 15 -12.25 1.23 -3.47
C ILE A 15 -11.28 0.16 -3.98
N TYR A 16 -10.95 -0.85 -3.17
CA TYR A 16 -10.04 -1.91 -3.61
C TYR A 16 -10.60 -2.72 -4.78
N ILE A 17 -11.89 -3.08 -4.74
CA ILE A 17 -12.57 -3.79 -5.83
C ILE A 17 -12.66 -2.89 -7.07
N PHE A 18 -12.89 -1.60 -6.90
CA PHE A 18 -12.87 -0.62 -7.99
C PHE A 18 -11.51 -0.53 -8.67
N MET A 19 -10.42 -0.52 -7.91
CA MET A 19 -9.06 -0.56 -8.47
C MET A 19 -8.83 -1.85 -9.28
N ARG A 20 -9.30 -3.00 -8.78
CA ARG A 20 -9.24 -4.28 -9.51
C ARG A 20 -10.05 -4.24 -10.81
N ALA A 21 -11.27 -3.72 -10.75
CA ALA A 21 -12.15 -3.55 -11.90
C ALA A 21 -11.52 -2.64 -12.96
N THR A 22 -10.91 -1.53 -12.55
CA THR A 22 -10.23 -0.58 -13.44
C THR A 22 -9.03 -1.22 -14.15
N VAL A 23 -8.24 -2.05 -13.45
CA VAL A 23 -7.11 -2.78 -14.06
C VAL A 23 -7.58 -3.85 -15.04
N LEU A 24 -8.71 -4.48 -14.77
CA LEU A 24 -9.29 -5.45 -15.67
C LEU A 24 -9.88 -4.77 -16.92
N ALA A 25 -10.60 -3.68 -16.73
CA ALA A 25 -11.14 -2.84 -17.79
C ALA A 25 -10.03 -2.28 -18.68
N SER A 26 -8.91 -1.83 -18.11
CA SER A 26 -7.78 -1.32 -18.89
C SER A 26 -7.15 -2.39 -19.76
N ARG A 27 -7.02 -3.62 -19.26
CA ARG A 27 -6.54 -4.76 -20.06
C ARG A 27 -7.49 -5.12 -21.21
N CYS A 28 -8.80 -5.08 -20.98
CA CYS A 28 -9.79 -5.25 -22.05
C CYS A 28 -9.70 -4.08 -23.06
N GLY A 29 -9.52 -2.85 -22.57
CA GLY A 29 -9.35 -1.65 -23.40
C GLY A 29 -8.11 -1.68 -24.27
N ILE A 30 -6.99 -2.24 -23.79
CA ILE A 30 -5.75 -2.44 -24.57
C ILE A 30 -6.00 -3.31 -25.81
N LYS A 31 -6.84 -4.34 -25.69
CA LYS A 31 -7.22 -5.19 -26.82
C LYS A 31 -8.21 -4.54 -27.78
N SER A 32 -8.97 -3.55 -27.31
CA SER A 32 -9.97 -2.86 -28.12
C SER A 32 -9.31 -2.02 -29.22
N LYS A 33 -9.80 -2.15 -30.46
CA LYS A 33 -9.35 -1.31 -31.58
C LYS A 33 -9.56 0.20 -31.34
N ARG A 34 -10.58 0.57 -30.56
CA ARG A 34 -10.95 1.97 -30.28
C ARG A 34 -10.16 2.56 -29.11
N PHE A 35 -9.97 1.80 -28.03
CA PHE A 35 -9.34 2.30 -26.80
C PHE A 35 -7.86 1.90 -26.65
N GLY A 36 -7.35 1.02 -27.51
CA GLY A 36 -5.99 0.47 -27.39
C GLY A 36 -4.89 1.53 -27.36
N ARG A 37 -5.02 2.64 -28.11
CA ARG A 37 -4.04 3.74 -28.09
C ARG A 37 -4.05 4.51 -26.76
N ILE A 38 -5.21 4.73 -26.16
CA ILE A 38 -5.37 5.47 -24.89
C ILE A 38 -4.89 4.62 -23.71
N CYS A 39 -5.13 3.31 -23.74
CA CYS A 39 -4.74 2.40 -22.67
C CYS A 39 -3.30 1.88 -22.78
N LYS A 40 -2.58 2.14 -23.89
CA LYS A 40 -1.20 1.68 -24.10
C LYS A 40 -0.20 2.18 -23.05
N PRO A 41 -0.26 3.42 -22.55
CA PRO A 41 0.60 3.88 -21.44
C PRO A 41 0.43 3.05 -20.15
N LEU A 42 -0.73 2.42 -19.94
CA LEU A 42 -0.97 1.55 -18.77
C LEU A 42 -0.21 0.20 -18.87
N THR A 43 0.36 -0.16 -20.02
CA THR A 43 1.22 -1.36 -20.14
C THR A 43 2.68 -1.10 -19.79
N TRP A 44 3.00 0.01 -19.11
CA TRP A 44 4.37 0.33 -18.76
C TRP A 44 5.01 -0.78 -17.92
N VAL A 45 6.18 -1.26 -18.35
CA VAL A 45 6.89 -2.41 -17.77
C VAL A 45 7.10 -2.25 -16.26
N HIS A 46 7.33 -1.03 -15.79
CA HIS A 46 7.57 -0.68 -14.38
C HIS A 46 6.41 0.09 -13.74
N GLY A 47 5.21 0.05 -14.35
CA GLY A 47 4.02 0.72 -13.82
C GLY A 47 3.65 0.25 -12.41
N ASP A 48 3.94 -1.01 -12.06
CA ASP A 48 3.79 -1.54 -10.71
C ASP A 48 4.65 -0.80 -9.67
N ILE A 49 5.92 -0.54 -9.99
CA ILE A 49 6.83 0.20 -9.12
C ILE A 49 6.42 1.66 -9.03
N PHE A 50 6.09 2.29 -10.15
CA PHE A 50 5.65 3.70 -10.16
C PHE A 50 4.37 3.89 -9.33
N LEU A 51 3.37 3.02 -9.49
CA LEU A 51 2.16 3.02 -8.67
C LEU A 51 2.48 2.87 -7.19
N MET A 52 3.45 2.02 -6.84
CA MET A 52 3.92 1.91 -5.47
C MET A 52 4.55 3.21 -4.99
N CYS A 53 5.44 3.83 -5.74
CA CYS A 53 6.08 5.10 -5.38
C CYS A 53 5.03 6.20 -5.13
N LEU A 54 4.05 6.33 -6.03
CA LEU A 54 2.95 7.28 -5.89
C LEU A 54 2.12 6.99 -4.64
N SER A 55 1.75 5.73 -4.41
CA SER A 55 1.00 5.31 -3.23
C SER A 55 1.77 5.58 -1.94
N SER A 56 3.08 5.35 -1.96
CA SER A 56 3.97 5.52 -0.81
C SER A 56 4.10 6.99 -0.43
N SER A 57 4.19 7.87 -1.42
CA SER A 57 4.19 9.33 -1.22
C SER A 57 2.99 9.79 -0.40
N GLN A 58 1.78 9.34 -0.75
CA GLN A 58 0.57 9.67 -0.01
C GLN A 58 0.48 8.95 1.34
N ILE A 59 0.69 7.63 1.39
CA ILE A 59 0.54 6.83 2.62
C ILE A 59 1.53 7.27 3.69
N LEU A 60 2.80 7.45 3.35
CA LEU A 60 3.84 7.79 4.32
C LEU A 60 3.74 9.26 4.75
N SER A 61 3.32 10.16 3.85
CA SER A 61 2.98 11.53 4.23
C SER A 61 1.80 11.55 5.20
N ALA A 62 0.73 10.78 4.94
CA ALA A 62 -0.38 10.64 5.86
C ALA A 62 0.05 10.02 7.19
N TYR A 63 0.92 9.01 7.19
CA TYR A 63 1.46 8.41 8.40
C TYR A 63 2.20 9.40 9.30
N ILE A 64 2.95 10.34 8.70
CA ILE A 64 3.71 11.35 9.44
C ILE A 64 2.81 12.54 9.83
N LEU A 65 2.00 13.03 8.89
CA LEU A 65 1.31 14.32 9.01
C LEU A 65 -0.14 14.21 9.47
N LYS A 66 -0.84 13.10 9.18
CA LYS A 66 -2.26 12.94 9.50
C LYS A 66 -2.71 11.47 9.51
N GLN A 67 -2.33 10.74 10.56
CA GLN A 67 -2.62 9.30 10.65
C GLN A 67 -4.11 8.97 10.63
N ASP A 68 -4.96 9.89 11.07
CA ASP A 68 -6.41 9.68 11.14
C ASP A 68 -7.08 9.64 9.77
N SER A 69 -6.38 10.05 8.71
CA SER A 69 -6.81 9.83 7.33
C SER A 69 -6.68 8.37 6.89
N LEU A 70 -6.01 7.52 7.66
CA LEU A 70 -5.76 6.13 7.33
C LEU A 70 -6.71 5.21 8.11
N PRO A 71 -7.19 4.11 7.50
CA PRO A 71 -8.03 3.13 8.16
C PRO A 71 -7.39 2.57 9.45
N PRO A 72 -8.14 2.34 10.54
CA PRO A 72 -7.57 1.97 11.84
C PRO A 72 -6.65 0.74 11.83
N SER A 73 -7.04 -0.32 11.12
CA SER A 73 -6.22 -1.53 10.98
C SER A 73 -4.91 -1.26 10.23
N TYR A 74 -4.96 -0.38 9.23
CA TYR A 74 -3.79 0.01 8.47
C TYR A 74 -2.88 0.96 9.25
N LYS A 75 -3.45 1.91 10.00
CA LYS A 75 -2.72 2.76 10.96
C LYS A 75 -1.96 1.90 11.98
N SER A 76 -2.61 0.88 12.55
CA SER A 76 -1.95 -0.07 13.47
C SER A 76 -0.78 -0.83 12.81
N PHE A 77 -0.98 -1.29 11.57
CA PHE A 77 0.09 -1.91 10.78
C PHE A 77 1.28 -0.97 10.57
N LEU A 78 1.02 0.29 10.20
CA LEU A 78 2.06 1.29 9.97
C LEU A 78 2.78 1.67 11.27
N ASN A 79 2.07 1.81 12.39
CA ASN A 79 2.71 2.07 13.70
C ASN A 79 3.62 0.90 14.11
N LYS A 80 3.18 -0.35 13.90
CA LYS A 80 3.98 -1.54 14.21
C LYS A 80 5.26 -1.63 13.37
N HIS A 81 5.17 -1.38 12.06
CA HIS A 81 6.31 -1.54 11.15
C HIS A 81 7.18 -0.29 11.01
N GLY A 82 6.57 0.89 11.12
CA GLY A 82 7.24 2.18 11.21
C GLY A 82 7.99 2.35 12.53
N ALA A 83 7.53 1.69 13.61
CA ALA A 83 8.21 1.55 14.89
C ALA A 83 8.80 2.88 15.40
N LYS A 84 7.98 3.94 15.30
CA LYS A 84 8.26 5.25 15.88
C LYS A 84 7.19 5.56 16.90
N ASP A 85 7.64 6.14 18.01
CA ASP A 85 6.75 6.64 19.04
C ASP A 85 5.94 7.84 18.51
N ALA A 86 4.72 8.02 19.05
CA ALA A 86 3.85 9.12 18.68
C ALA A 86 4.50 10.49 18.93
N VAL A 87 5.31 10.62 19.98
CA VAL A 87 6.02 11.86 20.30
C VAL A 87 7.05 12.21 19.22
N ILE A 88 7.75 11.21 18.68
CA ILE A 88 8.68 11.42 17.54
C ILE A 88 7.90 11.88 16.31
N LEU A 89 6.81 11.20 15.97
CA LEU A 89 6.01 11.54 14.78
C LEU A 89 5.39 12.94 14.89
N ASN A 90 4.93 13.33 16.07
CA ASN A 90 4.44 14.69 16.33
C ASN A 90 5.54 15.73 16.16
N GLY A 91 6.76 15.48 16.67
CA GLY A 91 7.89 16.39 16.45
C GLY A 91 8.24 16.55 14.96
N VAL A 92 8.21 15.46 14.18
CA VAL A 92 8.41 15.52 12.72
C VAL A 92 7.27 16.26 12.01
N ARG A 93 6.04 16.12 12.49
CA ARG A 93 4.87 16.82 11.95
C ARG A 93 4.95 18.32 12.21
N GLU A 94 5.32 18.73 13.41
CA GLU A 94 5.43 20.14 13.81
C GLU A 94 6.45 20.86 12.92
N ILE A 95 7.67 20.32 12.82
CA ILE A 95 8.71 20.90 11.96
C ILE A 95 8.32 20.91 10.48
N ALA A 96 7.71 19.83 9.97
CA ALA A 96 7.25 19.78 8.57
C ALA A 96 6.11 20.76 8.28
N SER A 97 5.30 21.09 9.30
CA SER A 97 4.19 22.04 9.18
C SER A 97 4.60 23.49 9.47
N GLY A 98 5.86 23.72 9.85
CA GLY A 98 6.33 25.05 10.27
C GLY A 98 5.71 25.53 11.59
N LEU A 99 5.21 24.60 12.42
CA LEU A 99 4.65 24.90 13.72
C LEU A 99 5.78 24.93 14.78
N PRO A 100 5.68 25.79 15.81
CA PRO A 100 6.61 25.74 16.93
C PRO A 100 6.49 24.38 17.64
N PHE A 101 7.62 23.86 18.13
CA PHE A 101 7.61 22.59 18.84
C PHE A 101 6.82 22.71 20.14
N SER A 102 5.86 21.82 20.34
CA SER A 102 5.02 21.83 21.54
C SER A 102 5.72 21.24 22.76
N ASN A 103 6.51 20.17 22.57
CA ASN A 103 7.19 19.47 23.66
C ASN A 103 8.45 18.70 23.22
N LEU A 104 9.55 19.40 22.95
CA LEU A 104 10.84 18.76 22.67
C LEU A 104 11.35 17.90 23.84
N GLY A 105 11.10 18.33 25.09
CA GLY A 105 11.50 17.59 26.28
C GLY A 105 10.89 16.19 26.38
N ALA A 106 9.70 15.97 25.81
CA ALA A 106 9.11 14.63 25.71
C ALA A 106 9.91 13.71 24.77
N ILE A 107 10.44 14.25 23.66
CA ILE A 107 11.30 13.50 22.74
C ILE A 107 12.64 13.18 23.41
N GLU A 108 13.24 14.14 24.11
CA GLU A 108 14.48 13.93 24.87
C GLU A 108 14.28 12.88 25.97
N LYS A 109 13.18 12.96 26.73
CA LYS A 109 12.80 11.96 27.74
C LYS A 109 12.58 10.58 27.14
N PHE A 110 11.98 10.49 25.95
CA PHE A 110 11.82 9.23 25.23
C PHE A 110 13.18 8.59 24.93
N TYR A 111 14.13 9.35 24.38
CA TYR A 111 15.48 8.83 24.12
C TYR A 111 16.22 8.47 25.41
N LYS A 112 16.10 9.29 26.46
CA LYS A 112 16.71 9.05 27.77
C LYS A 112 16.20 7.75 28.41
N SER A 113 14.91 7.44 28.27
CA SER A 113 14.34 6.16 28.73
C SER A 113 14.90 4.94 27.98
N SER A 114 15.41 5.16 26.77
CA SER A 114 16.09 4.14 25.96
C SER A 114 17.61 4.14 26.16
N GLY A 115 18.12 4.88 27.15
CA GLY A 115 19.55 4.96 27.48
C GLY A 115 20.37 5.89 26.58
N VAL A 116 19.73 6.75 25.78
CA VAL A 116 20.41 7.68 24.88
C VAL A 116 20.13 9.12 25.32
N ASP A 117 21.17 9.86 25.69
CA ASP A 117 21.02 11.28 26.00
C ASP A 117 21.10 12.11 24.70
N VAL A 118 20.00 12.75 24.34
CA VAL A 118 19.87 13.57 23.11
C VAL A 118 19.48 14.96 23.54
N LYS A 119 20.20 15.97 23.04
CA LYS A 119 19.84 17.38 23.20
C LYS A 119 19.32 17.92 21.87
N LEU A 120 18.07 18.35 21.83
CA LEU A 120 17.43 18.86 20.63
C LEU A 120 17.55 20.38 20.55
N ASP A 121 17.89 20.88 19.36
CA ASP A 121 17.93 22.32 19.09
C ASP A 121 16.52 22.79 18.67
N PRO A 122 15.89 23.75 19.39
CA PRO A 122 14.61 24.32 19.00
C PRO A 122 14.61 25.01 17.63
N GLN A 123 15.78 25.45 17.14
CA GLN A 123 15.94 26.11 15.84
C GLN A 123 16.32 25.15 14.71
N MET A 124 16.31 23.84 14.94
CA MET A 124 16.66 22.86 13.92
C MET A 124 15.73 22.94 12.71
N LYS A 125 16.33 22.93 11.51
CA LYS A 125 15.59 23.01 10.23
C LYS A 125 15.25 21.65 9.62
N ILE A 126 15.82 20.58 10.16
CA ILE A 126 15.63 19.21 9.67
C ILE A 126 15.34 18.26 10.85
N PRO A 127 14.43 17.28 10.69
CA PRO A 127 14.00 16.40 11.78
C PRO A 127 14.97 15.25 12.10
N CYS A 128 16.19 15.25 11.54
CA CYS A 128 17.12 14.13 11.66
C CYS A 128 17.38 13.73 13.12
N SER A 129 17.70 14.69 13.99
CA SER A 129 17.93 14.44 15.42
C SER A 129 16.69 13.93 16.16
N ILE A 130 15.48 14.33 15.73
CA ILE A 130 14.21 13.81 16.25
C ILE A 130 14.01 12.34 15.84
N VAL A 131 14.37 11.98 14.60
CA VAL A 131 14.09 10.65 14.04
C VAL A 131 15.08 9.60 14.53
N HIS A 132 16.35 9.94 14.63
CA HIS A 132 17.43 8.97 14.88
C HIS A 132 18.37 9.33 16.04
N GLY A 133 18.05 10.37 16.83
CA GLY A 133 18.85 10.78 17.98
C GLY A 133 20.31 11.01 17.59
N ASN A 134 21.24 10.44 18.36
CA ASN A 134 22.68 10.58 18.14
C ASN A 134 23.24 9.68 17.00
N GLN A 135 22.41 8.84 16.37
CA GLN A 135 22.89 7.99 15.27
C GLN A 135 23.05 8.81 13.99
N SER A 136 24.01 8.42 13.14
CA SER A 136 24.04 8.91 11.76
C SER A 136 22.84 8.35 10.97
N CYS A 137 22.40 9.05 9.92
CA CYS A 137 21.28 8.58 9.09
C CYS A 137 21.54 7.18 8.50
N GLY A 138 22.79 6.89 8.10
CA GLY A 138 23.18 5.59 7.57
C GLY A 138 23.16 4.49 8.65
N THR A 139 23.72 4.77 9.82
CA THR A 139 23.69 3.83 10.96
C THR A 139 22.25 3.52 11.37
N HIS A 140 21.39 4.54 11.43
CA HIS A 140 19.98 4.38 11.71
C HIS A 140 19.27 3.54 10.64
N PHE A 141 19.58 3.76 9.37
CA PHE A 141 19.03 2.96 8.27
C PHE A 141 19.32 1.46 8.45
N PHE A 142 20.58 1.08 8.70
CA PHE A 142 20.96 -0.32 8.87
C PHE A 142 20.40 -0.93 10.17
N SER A 143 20.48 -0.20 11.29
CA SER A 143 19.94 -0.68 12.57
C SER A 143 18.44 -0.89 12.49
N PHE A 144 17.71 0.06 11.90
CA PHE A 144 16.28 -0.03 11.68
C PHE A 144 15.92 -1.12 10.66
N LEU A 145 16.70 -1.33 9.60
CA LEU A 145 16.50 -2.40 8.62
C LEU A 145 16.51 -3.78 9.26
N LEU A 146 17.50 -4.05 10.12
CA LEU A 146 17.61 -5.32 10.84
C LEU A 146 16.43 -5.52 11.80
N GLN A 147 16.07 -4.48 12.56
CA GLN A 147 14.92 -4.55 13.46
C GLN A 147 13.60 -4.72 12.71
N ALA A 148 13.41 -4.00 11.60
CA ALA A 148 12.23 -4.10 10.76
C ALA A 148 12.11 -5.48 10.11
N TYR A 149 13.23 -6.09 9.70
CA TYR A 149 13.26 -7.45 9.18
C TYR A 149 12.80 -8.46 10.24
N LYS A 150 13.31 -8.36 11.47
CA LYS A 150 12.86 -9.19 12.61
C LYS A 150 11.37 -9.03 12.88
N ARG A 151 10.83 -7.81 12.82
CA ARG A 151 9.38 -7.54 12.97
C ARG A 151 8.54 -8.07 11.80
N ALA A 152 9.09 -8.12 10.58
CA ALA A 152 8.39 -8.56 9.38
C ALA A 152 8.26 -10.09 9.27
N LEU A 153 9.25 -10.84 9.75
CA LEU A 153 9.27 -12.31 9.74
C LEU A 153 7.98 -12.96 10.28
N PRO A 154 7.49 -12.64 11.51
CA PRO A 154 6.29 -13.28 12.06
C PRO A 154 5.01 -12.93 11.30
N VAL A 155 5.01 -11.88 10.48
CA VAL A 155 3.86 -11.50 9.65
C VAL A 155 3.83 -12.35 8.37
N TYR A 156 4.98 -12.56 7.74
CA TYR A 156 5.04 -13.28 6.45
C TYR A 156 5.17 -14.79 6.60
N LEU A 157 5.77 -15.28 7.68
CA LEU A 157 5.96 -16.72 7.87
C LEU A 157 4.63 -17.50 7.82
N PRO A 158 3.56 -17.09 8.52
CA PRO A 158 2.27 -17.79 8.43
C PRO A 158 1.64 -17.70 7.02
N VAL A 159 1.79 -16.55 6.35
CA VAL A 159 1.24 -16.32 5.00
C VAL A 159 1.82 -17.29 3.97
N TYR A 160 3.09 -17.67 4.12
CA TYR A 160 3.72 -18.66 3.25
C TYR A 160 3.55 -20.10 3.73
N LEU A 161 3.58 -20.32 5.05
CA LEU A 161 3.53 -21.65 5.63
C LEU A 161 2.11 -22.26 5.57
N ILE A 162 1.08 -21.49 5.90
CA ILE A 162 -0.31 -21.99 5.97
C ILE A 162 -0.78 -22.52 4.60
N PRO A 163 -0.63 -21.80 3.47
CA PRO A 163 -1.00 -22.35 2.17
C PRO A 163 -0.17 -23.57 1.77
N ALA A 164 1.11 -23.62 2.17
CA ALA A 164 1.96 -24.78 1.93
C ALA A 164 1.44 -26.02 2.68
N LEU A 165 1.01 -25.87 3.94
CA LEU A 165 0.47 -26.96 4.76
C LEU A 165 -0.92 -27.43 4.27
N ILE A 166 -1.82 -26.51 3.93
CA ILE A 166 -3.20 -26.85 3.57
C ILE A 166 -3.31 -27.36 2.12
N VAL A 167 -2.76 -26.60 1.17
CA VAL A 167 -2.97 -26.84 -0.27
C VAL A 167 -1.98 -27.87 -0.80
N HIS A 168 -0.75 -27.86 -0.30
CA HIS A 168 0.32 -28.70 -0.80
C HIS A 168 0.64 -29.91 0.08
N ARG A 169 -0.27 -30.35 0.96
CA ARG A 169 -0.08 -31.47 1.91
C ARG A 169 0.52 -32.74 1.28
N LYS A 170 0.00 -33.18 0.13
CA LYS A 170 0.49 -34.38 -0.59
C LYS A 170 1.90 -34.15 -1.15
N GLY A 171 2.18 -32.95 -1.65
CA GLY A 171 3.51 -32.58 -2.13
C GLY A 171 4.52 -32.41 -0.98
N LEU A 172 4.06 -32.02 0.21
CA LEU A 172 4.89 -31.86 1.39
C LEU A 172 5.38 -33.21 1.93
N LEU A 173 4.54 -34.24 1.86
CA LEU A 173 4.92 -35.62 2.19
C LEU A 173 5.96 -36.18 1.21
N ASN A 174 5.82 -35.86 -0.09
CA ASN A 174 6.71 -36.40 -1.13
C ASN A 174 8.01 -35.60 -1.33
N SER A 175 8.03 -34.31 -0.99
CA SER A 175 9.17 -33.41 -1.21
C SER A 175 9.20 -32.24 -0.20
N PRO A 176 9.37 -32.53 1.11
CA PRO A 176 9.23 -31.53 2.17
C PRO A 176 10.23 -30.38 2.03
N PHE A 177 11.51 -30.70 1.80
CA PHE A 177 12.59 -29.71 1.71
C PHE A 177 12.37 -28.69 0.59
N LYS A 178 11.91 -29.13 -0.58
CA LYS A 178 11.71 -28.23 -1.74
C LYS A 178 10.58 -27.23 -1.51
N ILE A 179 9.50 -27.65 -0.87
CA ILE A 179 8.35 -26.78 -0.58
C ILE A 179 8.68 -25.83 0.56
N LEU A 180 9.29 -26.35 1.64
CA LEU A 180 9.69 -25.54 2.79
C LEU A 180 10.73 -24.49 2.40
N TRP A 181 11.74 -24.85 1.59
CA TRP A 181 12.74 -23.90 1.10
C TRP A 181 12.13 -22.80 0.25
N LYS A 182 11.19 -23.13 -0.65
CA LYS A 182 10.46 -22.12 -1.43
C LYS A 182 9.63 -21.18 -0.56
N GLY A 183 9.01 -21.70 0.49
CA GLY A 183 8.26 -20.92 1.48
C GLY A 183 9.16 -20.00 2.31
N LEU A 184 10.29 -20.53 2.79
CA LEU A 184 11.28 -19.77 3.56
C LEU A 184 11.92 -18.66 2.71
N PHE A 185 12.32 -18.97 1.48
CA PHE A 185 12.84 -17.98 0.54
C PHE A 185 11.80 -16.90 0.21
N GLY A 186 10.53 -17.30 0.06
CA GLY A 186 9.40 -16.37 -0.08
C GLY A 186 9.27 -15.44 1.12
N THR A 187 9.29 -16.01 2.33
CA THR A 187 9.20 -15.27 3.60
C THR A 187 10.36 -14.30 3.77
N ALA A 188 11.59 -14.74 3.50
CA ALA A 188 12.78 -13.92 3.57
C ALA A 188 12.72 -12.75 2.57
N ARG A 189 12.37 -13.02 1.32
CA ARG A 189 12.21 -12.00 0.27
C ARG A 189 11.15 -10.96 0.63
N SER A 190 9.99 -11.38 1.11
CA SER A 190 8.91 -10.45 1.51
C SER A 190 9.23 -9.65 2.75
N SER A 191 9.90 -10.28 3.73
CA SER A 191 10.38 -9.60 4.93
C SER A 191 11.43 -8.55 4.59
N LEU A 192 12.34 -8.87 3.65
CA LEU A 192 13.33 -7.93 3.13
C LEU A 192 12.69 -6.77 2.37
N PHE A 193 11.67 -7.05 1.56
CA PHE A 193 10.89 -5.99 0.90
C PHE A 193 10.30 -5.02 1.92
N LEU A 194 9.57 -5.53 2.91
CA LEU A 194 8.90 -4.68 3.90
C LEU A 194 9.90 -3.91 4.78
N SER A 195 10.99 -4.56 5.19
CA SER A 195 12.02 -3.88 5.97
C SER A 195 12.71 -2.79 5.15
N MET A 196 13.08 -3.08 3.90
CA MET A 196 13.67 -2.10 3.00
C MET A 196 12.73 -0.93 2.74
N TYR A 197 11.44 -1.19 2.52
CA TYR A 197 10.42 -0.16 2.35
C TYR A 197 10.39 0.80 3.54
N CYS A 198 10.27 0.28 4.76
CA CYS A 198 10.21 1.11 5.96
C CYS A 198 11.53 1.85 6.26
N SER A 199 12.69 1.20 6.12
CA SER A 199 13.99 1.86 6.32
C SER A 199 14.26 2.94 5.27
N SER A 200 13.87 2.66 4.02
CA SER A 200 14.08 3.60 2.91
C SER A 200 13.30 4.90 3.09
N ALA A 201 12.13 4.85 3.75
CA ALA A 201 11.33 6.04 4.05
C ALA A 201 12.11 7.08 4.86
N TRP A 202 12.85 6.64 5.86
CA TRP A 202 13.66 7.52 6.67
C TRP A 202 14.89 8.02 5.91
N ILE A 203 15.65 7.15 5.24
CA ILE A 203 16.89 7.60 4.59
C ILE A 203 16.62 8.53 3.40
N TRP A 204 15.59 8.29 2.59
CA TRP A 204 15.25 9.14 1.45
C TRP A 204 14.80 10.53 1.90
N THR A 205 13.96 10.62 2.93
CA THR A 205 13.56 11.91 3.51
C THR A 205 14.74 12.63 4.15
N CYS A 206 15.61 11.93 4.89
CA CYS A 206 16.83 12.51 5.45
C CYS A 206 17.77 13.08 4.38
N ILE A 207 18.00 12.36 3.29
CA ILE A 207 18.82 12.83 2.15
C ILE A 207 18.21 14.12 1.58
N LEU A 208 16.91 14.11 1.30
CA LEU A 208 16.22 15.27 0.71
C LEU A 208 16.25 16.49 1.64
N PHE A 209 15.96 16.31 2.93
CA PHE A 209 15.99 17.39 3.92
C PHE A 209 17.40 17.96 4.11
N ARG A 210 18.44 17.11 4.05
CA ARG A 210 19.83 17.56 4.18
C ARG A 210 20.31 18.34 2.95
N ILE A 211 19.97 17.88 1.74
CA ILE A 211 20.34 18.56 0.50
C ILE A 211 19.68 19.94 0.44
N LEU A 212 18.38 20.02 0.74
CA LEU A 212 17.60 21.26 0.63
C LEU A 212 17.58 22.09 1.92
N LYS A 213 18.24 21.62 3.00
CA LYS A 213 18.36 22.26 4.32
C LYS A 213 17.04 22.77 4.91
N ARG A 214 15.93 22.09 4.62
CA ARG A 214 14.59 22.47 5.04
C ARG A 214 13.69 21.24 5.17
N CYS A 215 12.65 21.35 5.99
CA CYS A 215 11.60 20.35 6.11
C CYS A 215 10.26 21.04 5.91
N ASN A 216 9.46 20.56 4.96
CA ASN A 216 8.09 21.03 4.74
C ASN A 216 7.21 19.88 4.23
N ILE A 217 5.89 20.07 4.26
CA ILE A 217 4.91 19.07 3.82
C ILE A 217 5.21 18.52 2.41
N PRO A 218 5.41 19.36 1.36
CA PRO A 218 5.74 18.84 0.04
C PRO A 218 7.00 17.98 -0.01
N MET A 219 8.01 18.31 0.80
CA MET A 219 9.24 17.53 0.85
C MET A 219 9.07 16.19 1.57
N VAL A 220 8.17 16.08 2.55
CA VAL A 220 7.80 14.77 3.09
C VAL A 220 7.23 13.89 1.97
N ALA A 221 6.34 14.43 1.14
CA ALA A 221 5.75 13.71 0.02
C ALA A 221 6.77 13.32 -1.06
N ILE A 222 7.66 14.24 -1.45
CA ILE A 222 8.71 13.97 -2.43
C ILE A 222 9.74 12.97 -1.86
N GLY A 223 10.15 13.14 -0.61
CA GLY A 223 11.14 12.28 0.03
C GLY A 223 10.64 10.86 0.27
N THR A 224 9.32 10.66 0.39
CA THR A 224 8.72 9.33 0.56
C THR A 224 8.38 8.65 -0.78
N PHE A 225 8.43 9.36 -1.90
CA PHE A 225 8.15 8.77 -3.23
C PHE A 225 9.12 7.63 -3.61
N PRO A 226 10.46 7.77 -3.50
CA PRO A 226 11.40 6.72 -3.93
C PRO A 226 11.34 5.43 -3.10
N THR A 227 10.65 5.44 -1.96
CA THR A 227 10.50 4.26 -1.10
C THR A 227 9.82 3.09 -1.81
N GLY A 228 8.92 3.38 -2.76
CA GLY A 228 8.23 2.38 -3.56
C GLY A 228 9.16 1.53 -4.44
N ILE A 229 10.40 1.99 -4.70
CA ILE A 229 11.43 1.22 -5.43
C ILE A 229 11.75 -0.09 -4.70
N ALA A 230 11.61 -0.14 -3.37
CA ALA A 230 11.79 -1.36 -2.59
C ALA A 230 10.93 -2.52 -3.11
N LEU A 231 9.79 -2.25 -3.76
CA LEU A 231 8.94 -3.26 -4.38
C LEU A 231 9.64 -4.10 -5.44
N ALA A 232 10.75 -3.63 -6.02
CA ALA A 232 11.60 -4.42 -6.90
C ALA A 232 12.12 -5.72 -6.22
N ILE A 233 12.25 -5.71 -4.89
CA ILE A 233 12.62 -6.90 -4.11
C ILE A 233 11.53 -7.97 -4.19
N GLU A 234 10.26 -7.63 -4.45
CA GLU A 234 9.18 -8.62 -4.54
C GLU A 234 9.10 -9.32 -5.91
N LYS A 235 8.45 -10.48 -5.95
CA LYS A 235 8.21 -11.25 -7.18
C LYS A 235 7.30 -10.46 -8.11
N LYS A 236 7.60 -10.41 -9.42
CA LYS A 236 6.84 -9.64 -10.41
C LYS A 236 5.33 -9.91 -10.38
N SER A 237 4.93 -11.16 -10.15
CA SER A 237 3.51 -11.55 -10.05
C SER A 237 2.74 -10.90 -8.90
N ARG A 238 3.44 -10.59 -7.79
CA ARG A 238 2.90 -10.02 -6.56
C ARG A 238 2.99 -8.49 -6.52
N ARG A 239 3.95 -7.88 -7.22
CA ARG A 239 4.17 -6.43 -7.22
C ARG A 239 2.90 -5.64 -7.51
N ILE A 240 2.22 -5.97 -8.61
CA ILE A 240 0.97 -5.28 -8.98
C ILE A 240 -0.15 -5.45 -7.94
N GLU A 241 -0.22 -6.60 -7.26
CA GLU A 241 -1.25 -6.82 -6.22
C GLU A 241 -0.98 -5.97 -4.99
N ILE A 242 0.28 -5.85 -4.58
CA ILE A 242 0.69 -4.95 -3.49
C ILE A 242 0.46 -3.50 -3.88
N SER A 243 0.91 -3.08 -5.07
CA SER A 243 0.77 -1.68 -5.52
C SER A 243 -0.69 -1.25 -5.58
N LEU A 244 -1.59 -2.09 -6.08
CA LEU A 244 -3.02 -1.77 -6.14
C LEU A 244 -3.66 -1.72 -4.77
N TYR A 245 -3.25 -2.60 -3.85
CA TYR A 245 -3.70 -2.53 -2.47
C TYR A 245 -3.26 -1.23 -1.80
N CYS A 246 -1.98 -0.85 -1.94
CA CYS A 246 -1.45 0.40 -1.43
C CYS A 246 -2.12 1.62 -2.10
N LEU A 247 -2.37 1.56 -3.41
CA LEU A 247 -3.04 2.64 -4.14
C LEU A 247 -4.46 2.87 -3.60
N ALA A 248 -5.22 1.81 -3.33
CA ALA A 248 -6.55 1.93 -2.73
C ALA A 248 -6.48 2.67 -1.37
N ARG A 249 -5.50 2.34 -0.52
CA ARG A 249 -5.28 3.03 0.76
C ARG A 249 -4.81 4.47 0.60
N ALA A 250 -3.97 4.73 -0.38
CA ALA A 250 -3.51 6.07 -0.70
C ALA A 250 -4.67 6.96 -1.15
N ILE A 251 -5.54 6.46 -2.04
CA ILE A 251 -6.73 7.17 -2.51
C ILE A 251 -7.70 7.47 -1.37
N GLU A 252 -7.98 6.49 -0.51
CA GLU A 252 -8.84 6.66 0.68
C GLU A 252 -8.30 7.74 1.62
N SER A 253 -7.00 7.74 1.89
CA SER A 253 -6.33 8.78 2.68
C SER A 253 -6.35 10.15 2.00
N PHE A 254 -6.10 10.19 0.68
CA PHE A 254 -6.09 11.42 -0.09
C PHE A 254 -7.46 12.12 -0.07
N PHE A 255 -8.55 11.38 -0.29
CA PHE A 255 -9.90 11.94 -0.23
C PHE A 255 -10.27 12.42 1.17
N THR A 256 -9.88 11.70 2.21
CA THR A 256 -10.07 12.17 3.60
C THR A 256 -9.33 13.49 3.83
N CYS A 257 -8.05 13.56 3.47
CA CYS A 257 -7.26 14.78 3.58
C CYS A 257 -7.84 15.95 2.76
N MET A 258 -8.31 15.71 1.53
CA MET A 258 -8.94 16.75 0.70
C MET A 258 -10.27 17.26 1.28
N GLY A 259 -11.04 16.37 1.91
CA GLY A 259 -12.28 16.74 2.61
C GLY A 259 -12.01 17.70 3.76
N ASP A 260 -10.94 17.45 4.51
CA ASP A 260 -10.56 18.27 5.66
C ASP A 260 -10.03 19.66 5.27
N VAL A 261 -9.44 19.81 4.08
CA VAL A 261 -9.00 21.10 3.53
C VAL A 261 -10.17 21.89 2.91
N GLY A 262 -11.37 21.29 2.83
CA GLY A 262 -12.56 21.93 2.28
C GLY A 262 -12.60 22.00 0.75
N HIS A 263 -11.67 21.33 0.06
CA HIS A 263 -11.63 21.30 -1.41
C HIS A 263 -12.65 20.33 -2.02
N LEU A 264 -13.17 19.39 -1.24
CA LEU A 264 -14.28 18.55 -1.67
C LEU A 264 -15.58 19.12 -1.07
N PRO A 265 -16.64 19.32 -1.88
CA PRO A 265 -17.96 19.53 -1.31
C PRO A 265 -18.26 18.33 -0.43
N GLN A 266 -18.56 18.58 0.85
CA GLN A 266 -19.02 17.55 1.77
C GLN A 266 -20.29 16.97 1.15
N SER A 267 -20.17 15.87 0.41
CA SER A 267 -21.25 15.29 -0.37
C SER A 267 -22.23 14.66 0.61
N LYS A 268 -23.05 15.50 1.23
CA LYS A 268 -24.09 15.12 2.20
C LYS A 268 -25.21 14.30 1.54
N ASN A 269 -25.19 14.13 0.21
CA ASN A 269 -26.30 13.54 -0.55
C ASN A 269 -26.10 12.06 -0.94
N LEU A 270 -24.88 11.52 -0.96
CA LEU A 270 -24.68 10.11 -1.32
C LEU A 270 -24.53 9.24 -0.07
N LYS A 271 -25.66 8.94 0.58
CA LYS A 271 -25.72 7.86 1.58
C LYS A 271 -25.28 6.55 0.90
N ARG A 272 -24.23 5.90 1.41
CA ARG A 272 -23.66 4.63 0.89
C ARG A 272 -23.01 4.71 -0.49
N ALA A 273 -22.10 5.67 -0.68
CA ALA A 273 -21.26 5.74 -1.88
C ALA A 273 -20.41 4.47 -2.08
N ASP A 274 -20.04 3.78 -1.00
CA ASP A 274 -19.36 2.48 -1.01
C ASP A 274 -20.14 1.41 -1.78
N VAL A 275 -21.47 1.34 -1.60
CA VAL A 275 -22.34 0.40 -2.33
C VAL A 275 -22.36 0.74 -3.81
N VAL A 276 -22.49 2.01 -4.18
CA VAL A 276 -22.48 2.44 -5.59
C VAL A 276 -21.16 2.09 -6.27
N VAL A 277 -20.03 2.42 -5.62
CA VAL A 277 -18.69 2.08 -6.11
C VAL A 277 -18.54 0.57 -6.25
N PHE A 278 -18.99 -0.21 -5.26
CA PHE A 278 -18.95 -1.68 -5.31
C PHE A 278 -19.79 -2.24 -6.47
N SER A 279 -21.02 -1.75 -6.66
CA SER A 279 -21.94 -2.19 -7.72
C SER A 279 -21.35 -1.90 -9.10
N VAL A 280 -20.84 -0.69 -9.33
CA VAL A 280 -20.16 -0.32 -10.59
C VAL A 280 -18.95 -1.21 -10.84
N SER A 281 -18.14 -1.43 -9.81
CA SER A 281 -16.94 -2.27 -9.92
C SER A 281 -17.28 -3.71 -10.29
N THR A 282 -18.32 -4.26 -9.66
CA THR A 282 -18.79 -5.63 -9.93
C THR A 282 -19.36 -5.74 -11.33
N ALA A 283 -20.13 -4.74 -11.79
CA ALA A 283 -20.65 -4.68 -13.16
C ALA A 283 -19.52 -4.70 -14.19
N ILE A 284 -18.46 -3.91 -13.97
CA ILE A 284 -17.26 -3.92 -14.83
C ILE A 284 -16.60 -5.30 -14.85
N ILE A 285 -16.40 -5.92 -13.68
CA ILE A 285 -15.77 -7.24 -13.58
C ILE A 285 -16.59 -8.30 -14.33
N MET A 286 -17.91 -8.32 -14.12
CA MET A 286 -18.80 -9.28 -14.78
C MET A 286 -18.90 -9.03 -16.29
N HIS A 287 -18.90 -7.78 -16.73
CA HIS A 287 -18.83 -7.46 -18.16
C HIS A 287 -17.54 -7.98 -18.80
N CYS A 288 -16.39 -7.73 -18.17
CA CYS A 288 -15.11 -8.27 -18.62
C CYS A 288 -15.09 -9.81 -18.61
N TYR A 289 -15.71 -10.44 -17.60
CA TYR A 289 -15.84 -11.89 -17.52
C TYR A 289 -16.71 -12.46 -18.66
N ALA A 290 -17.78 -11.77 -19.05
CA ALA A 290 -18.63 -12.22 -20.16
C ALA A 290 -17.96 -12.04 -21.54
N MET A 291 -17.21 -10.94 -21.73
CA MET A 291 -16.70 -10.55 -23.05
C MET A 291 -15.26 -11.04 -23.32
N GLU A 292 -14.36 -10.98 -22.34
CA GLU A 292 -12.90 -11.09 -22.52
C GLU A 292 -12.27 -11.93 -21.38
N ARG A 293 -12.63 -13.21 -21.34
CA ARG A 293 -12.27 -14.17 -20.25
C ARG A 293 -10.76 -14.39 -20.08
N ASP A 294 -10.01 -14.37 -21.17
CA ASP A 294 -8.57 -14.63 -21.19
C ASP A 294 -7.75 -13.51 -20.52
N VAL A 295 -8.38 -12.37 -20.21
CA VAL A 295 -7.76 -11.28 -19.44
C VAL A 295 -7.61 -11.65 -17.95
N PHE A 296 -8.41 -12.60 -17.46
CA PHE A 296 -8.34 -13.07 -16.09
C PHE A 296 -7.15 -14.02 -15.90
N ARG A 297 -6.52 -13.95 -14.71
CA ARG A 297 -5.58 -14.98 -14.29
C ARG A 297 -6.35 -16.27 -14.04
N SER A 298 -5.82 -17.40 -14.51
CA SER A 298 -6.46 -18.73 -14.43
C SER A 298 -7.08 -19.06 -13.07
N LYS A 299 -6.40 -18.76 -11.96
CA LYS A 299 -6.94 -19.00 -10.61
C LYS A 299 -8.24 -18.25 -10.32
N TYR A 300 -8.36 -17.00 -10.75
CA TYR A 300 -9.56 -16.21 -10.55
C TYR A 300 -10.66 -16.65 -11.50
N LEU A 301 -10.30 -16.96 -12.76
CA LEU A 301 -11.23 -17.46 -13.75
C LEU A 301 -11.87 -18.78 -13.30
N ASN A 302 -11.08 -19.74 -12.79
CA ASN A 302 -11.60 -21.02 -12.31
C ASN A 302 -12.61 -20.85 -11.16
N VAL A 303 -12.42 -19.87 -10.28
CA VAL A 303 -13.38 -19.57 -9.21
C VAL A 303 -14.64 -18.97 -9.79
N LEU A 304 -14.54 -18.02 -10.73
CA LEU A 304 -15.71 -17.43 -11.38
C LEU A 304 -16.50 -18.46 -12.20
N ASP A 305 -15.81 -19.32 -12.95
CA ASP A 305 -16.40 -20.42 -13.70
C ASP A 305 -17.12 -21.41 -12.76
N TRP A 306 -16.54 -21.69 -11.59
CA TRP A 306 -17.17 -22.55 -10.59
C TRP A 306 -18.41 -21.92 -9.96
N VAL A 307 -18.39 -20.62 -9.66
CA VAL A 307 -19.53 -19.92 -9.01
C VAL A 307 -20.65 -19.61 -10.00
N PHE A 308 -20.33 -19.08 -11.17
CA PHE A 308 -21.30 -18.52 -12.11
C PHE A 308 -21.55 -19.42 -13.33
N GLY A 309 -20.78 -20.50 -13.49
CA GLY A 309 -20.77 -21.28 -14.72
C GLY A 309 -20.01 -20.55 -15.84
N VAL A 310 -19.63 -21.32 -16.86
CA VAL A 310 -18.97 -20.80 -18.05
C VAL A 310 -20.01 -20.05 -18.90
N PRO A 311 -19.85 -18.74 -19.16
CA PRO A 311 -20.79 -18.00 -19.99
C PRO A 311 -20.67 -18.46 -21.45
N LEU A 312 -21.80 -18.41 -22.17
CA LEU A 312 -21.83 -18.71 -23.60
C LEU A 312 -20.92 -17.75 -24.37
N PRO A 313 -20.30 -18.21 -25.47
CA PRO A 313 -19.50 -17.34 -26.32
C PRO A 313 -20.31 -16.13 -26.81
N PRO A 314 -19.70 -14.94 -26.97
CA PRO A 314 -20.42 -13.73 -27.40
C PRO A 314 -21.19 -13.89 -28.72
N TYR A 315 -20.71 -14.78 -29.60
CA TYR A 315 -21.33 -15.09 -30.90
C TYR A 315 -22.59 -15.97 -30.80
N GLU A 316 -22.80 -16.68 -29.69
CA GLU A 316 -24.02 -17.46 -29.40
C GLU A 316 -25.00 -16.68 -28.53
N ALA A 317 -24.51 -15.80 -27.66
CA ALA A 317 -25.33 -15.06 -26.70
C ALA A 317 -26.08 -13.85 -27.30
N THR A 318 -25.64 -13.33 -28.45
CA THR A 318 -26.35 -12.25 -29.15
C THR A 318 -27.17 -12.83 -30.31
N PRO A 319 -28.52 -12.75 -30.29
CA PRO A 319 -29.30 -13.08 -31.47
C PRO A 319 -28.96 -12.03 -32.53
N ARG A 320 -28.02 -12.34 -33.42
CA ARG A 320 -27.88 -11.60 -34.66
C ARG A 320 -29.25 -11.64 -35.32
N LYS A 321 -29.91 -10.49 -35.47
CA LYS A 321 -30.96 -10.33 -36.47
C LYS A 321 -30.32 -10.77 -37.79
N ARG A 322 -30.65 -11.97 -38.24
CA ARG A 322 -30.42 -12.41 -39.62
C ARG A 322 -31.15 -11.40 -40.49
N LYS A 323 -30.40 -10.51 -41.14
CA LYS A 323 -30.83 -9.87 -42.37
C LYS A 323 -30.27 -10.70 -43.50
#